data_AF-A0A3N4J5T2-F1
#
_entry.id   AF-A0A3N4J5T2-F1
#
_cell.length_a   1.000
_cell.length_b   1.000
_cell.length_c   1.000
_cell.angle_alpha   90.00
_cell.angle_beta   90.00
_cell.angle_gamma   90.00
#
_symmetry.space_group_name_H-M   'P 1'
#
loop_
_entity.id
_entity.type
_entity.pdbx_description
1 polymer ?
#
loop_
_entity_poly.entity_id
_entity_poly.type
_entity_poly.pdbx_seq_one_letter_code
_entity_poly.pdbx_strand_id
1 'polypeptide(L)'
;MASPVLNWTSKLSVLPSSAIPSSLVGDKILLPQSALEQLLAAVSSAPSGPQPSSAATAAFTNTYPPQVDVSWATAARHERPQPQLPHPLMFRLFNPRNNRFSHAAPLEFSAEEGKIGVSPLLREALGIEDDAEMKDGVDGEVAEDEDKKVTVVWKDLPKGTYVRLRPLEAGYDEEDWKALLERYLRVNFTTLTVGEILTVGGRTLAIGGKEKAEFRFLIDSMKPEEAVCIVDTGE
;
A
#
# COMPACT_ATOMS: atom_id res chain seq x y z
N MET A 1 -15.83 -11.53 -9.24
CA MET A 1 -16.17 -10.14 -8.90
C MET A 1 -15.13 -9.26 -9.56
N ALA A 2 -15.52 -8.26 -10.34
CA ALA A 2 -14.55 -7.39 -11.02
C ALA A 2 -13.90 -6.47 -9.98
N SER A 3 -12.58 -6.56 -9.81
CA SER A 3 -11.82 -5.59 -9.01
C SER A 3 -12.03 -4.19 -9.59
N PRO A 4 -12.25 -3.16 -8.75
CA PRO A 4 -12.32 -1.78 -9.25
C PRO A 4 -11.00 -1.45 -9.95
N VAL A 5 -11.08 -0.98 -11.21
CA VAL A 5 -9.91 -0.59 -12.00
C VAL A 5 -9.42 0.79 -11.57
N LEU A 6 -8.80 0.86 -10.38
CA LEU A 6 -8.10 2.05 -9.93
C LEU A 6 -6.72 2.08 -10.60
N ASN A 7 -6.42 3.10 -11.39
CA ASN A 7 -5.09 3.26 -12.00
C ASN A 7 -4.45 4.52 -11.41
N TRP A 8 -3.70 4.36 -10.32
CA TRP A 8 -2.97 5.44 -9.69
C TRP A 8 -1.48 5.12 -9.63
N THR A 9 -0.64 6.08 -10.00
CA THR A 9 0.82 6.00 -9.90
C THR A 9 1.36 7.35 -9.49
N SER A 10 2.38 7.36 -8.62
CA SER A 10 3.09 8.56 -8.22
C SER A 10 4.57 8.26 -7.99
N LYS A 11 5.42 9.27 -8.20
CA LYS A 11 6.86 9.19 -7.92
C LYS A 11 7.14 10.09 -6.72
N LEU A 12 7.67 9.52 -5.66
CA LEU A 12 7.86 10.21 -4.38
C LEU A 12 9.29 10.04 -3.89
N SER A 13 9.84 11.08 -3.25
CA SER A 13 11.15 11.07 -2.61
C SER A 13 11.03 10.45 -1.21
N VAL A 14 11.90 9.49 -0.88
CA VAL A 14 11.83 8.77 0.41
C VAL A 14 12.35 9.67 1.53
N LEU A 15 11.55 9.85 2.58
CA LEU A 15 11.94 10.60 3.77
C LEU A 15 13.18 9.97 4.43
N PRO A 16 14.02 10.72 5.16
CA PRO A 16 15.06 10.11 5.98
C PRO A 16 14.45 9.29 7.13
N SER A 17 15.16 8.25 7.59
CA SER A 17 14.73 7.45 8.76
C SER A 17 14.53 8.28 10.04
N SER A 18 15.19 9.43 10.17
CA SER A 18 14.98 10.34 11.31
C SER A 18 13.65 11.08 11.28
N ALA A 19 13.01 11.19 10.11
CA ALA A 19 11.74 11.91 9.93
C ALA A 19 10.50 11.00 9.91
N ILE A 20 10.68 9.67 9.97
CA ILE A 20 9.57 8.73 10.05
C ILE A 20 9.17 8.49 11.52
N PRO A 21 7.87 8.34 11.82
CA PRO A 21 7.40 8.04 13.16
C PRO A 21 7.73 6.59 13.54
N SER A 22 7.94 6.34 14.83
CA SER A 22 8.19 4.99 15.36
C SER A 22 7.00 4.04 15.24
N SER A 23 5.81 4.54 14.91
CA SER A 23 4.63 3.74 14.56
C SER A 23 4.74 3.09 13.18
N LEU A 24 5.67 3.52 12.33
CA LEU A 24 5.84 3.03 10.97
C LEU A 24 6.65 1.71 10.97
N VAL A 25 5.96 0.61 11.22
CA VAL A 25 6.52 -0.75 11.29
C VAL A 25 5.92 -1.67 10.23
N GLY A 26 6.63 -2.77 9.90
CA GLY A 26 6.14 -3.75 8.92
C GLY A 26 6.03 -3.22 7.50
N ASP A 27 4.91 -3.46 6.83
CA ASP A 27 4.65 -3.03 5.44
C ASP A 27 3.97 -1.65 5.34
N LYS A 28 4.07 -0.82 6.38
CA LYS A 28 3.35 0.45 6.45
C LYS A 28 4.13 1.60 5.80
N ILE A 29 3.39 2.46 5.08
CA ILE A 29 3.93 3.67 4.44
C ILE A 29 3.12 4.92 4.81
N LEU A 30 3.76 6.08 4.73
CA LEU A 30 3.13 7.40 4.84
C LEU A 30 3.05 8.04 3.48
N LEU A 31 1.85 8.40 3.05
CA LEU A 31 1.62 9.09 1.78
C LEU A 31 1.26 10.56 2.01
N PRO A 32 1.46 11.45 1.02
CA PRO A 32 1.01 12.83 1.12
C PRO A 32 -0.51 12.92 0.96
N GLN A 33 -1.11 14.00 1.48
CA GLN A 33 -2.55 14.24 1.34
C GLN A 33 -3.00 14.31 -0.13
N SER A 34 -2.17 14.88 -1.00
CA SER A 34 -2.43 14.93 -2.44
C SER A 34 -2.56 13.54 -3.08
N ALA A 35 -1.91 12.50 -2.54
CA ALA A 35 -2.10 11.13 -3.01
C ALA A 35 -3.52 10.62 -2.71
N LEU A 36 -4.08 10.92 -1.53
CA LEU A 36 -5.45 10.56 -1.16
C LEU A 36 -6.46 11.24 -2.08
N GLU A 37 -6.28 12.53 -2.35
CA GLU A 37 -7.17 13.28 -3.25
C GLU A 37 -7.14 12.71 -4.67
N GLN A 38 -5.94 12.39 -5.18
CA GLN A 38 -5.77 11.75 -6.49
C GLN A 38 -6.42 10.37 -6.53
N LEU A 39 -6.32 9.57 -5.46
CA LEU A 39 -6.97 8.28 -5.37
C LEU A 39 -8.49 8.41 -5.37
N LEU A 40 -9.05 9.35 -4.61
CA LEU A 40 -10.50 9.63 -4.61
C LEU A 40 -10.98 10.14 -5.98
N ALA A 41 -10.19 11.00 -6.63
CA ALA A 41 -10.48 11.47 -7.98
C ALA A 41 -10.42 10.34 -9.01
N ALA A 42 -9.47 9.41 -8.87
CA ALA A 42 -9.33 8.24 -9.74
C ALA A 42 -10.50 7.25 -9.54
N VAL A 43 -10.99 7.07 -8.30
CA VAL A 43 -12.22 6.29 -8.04
C VAL A 43 -13.45 6.96 -8.66
N SER A 44 -13.57 8.29 -8.53
CA SER A 44 -14.71 9.05 -9.04
C SER A 44 -14.75 9.11 -10.58
N SER A 45 -13.59 9.01 -11.23
CA SER A 45 -13.46 9.02 -12.70
C SER A 45 -13.51 7.63 -13.34
N ALA A 46 -13.55 6.55 -12.54
CA ALA A 46 -13.73 5.21 -13.06
C ALA A 46 -15.08 5.12 -13.78
N PRO A 47 -15.12 4.67 -15.05
CA PRO A 47 -16.36 4.59 -15.80
C PRO A 47 -17.29 3.60 -15.11
N SER A 48 -18.38 4.11 -14.55
CA SER A 48 -19.56 3.31 -14.28
C SER A 48 -19.93 2.59 -15.59
N GLY A 49 -20.18 1.28 -15.48
CA GLY A 49 -20.49 0.41 -16.62
C GLY A 49 -21.58 0.97 -17.55
N PRO A 50 -21.70 0.42 -18.77
CA PRO A 50 -22.37 1.04 -19.90
C PRO A 50 -23.73 1.63 -19.50
N GLN A 51 -23.81 2.96 -19.46
CA GLN A 51 -25.10 3.63 -19.45
C GLN A 51 -25.84 3.18 -20.71
N PRO A 52 -27.08 2.66 -20.61
CA PRO A 52 -27.91 2.53 -21.79
C PRO A 52 -28.10 3.94 -22.33
N SER A 53 -27.47 4.21 -23.46
CA SER A 53 -27.75 5.38 -24.28
C SER A 53 -29.24 5.37 -24.61
N SER A 54 -30.04 6.16 -23.90
CA SER A 54 -31.42 6.44 -24.26
C SER A 54 -31.46 7.41 -25.45
N ALA A 55 -30.81 7.01 -26.55
CA ALA A 55 -31.05 7.58 -27.87
C ALA A 55 -32.23 6.83 -28.50
N ALA A 56 -33.43 7.13 -28.03
CA ALA A 56 -34.67 6.77 -28.71
C ALA A 56 -35.39 8.07 -29.09
N THR A 57 -34.93 8.69 -30.18
CA THR A 57 -35.70 9.68 -30.93
C THR A 57 -36.86 8.99 -31.63
N ALA A 58 -37.94 8.74 -30.90
CA ALA A 58 -39.24 8.45 -31.50
C ALA A 58 -39.93 9.79 -31.81
N ALA A 59 -39.79 10.23 -33.06
CA ALA A 59 -40.69 11.22 -33.62
C ALA A 59 -42.11 10.64 -33.64
N PHE A 60 -43.12 11.38 -33.14
CA PHE A 60 -44.48 11.41 -33.70
C PHE A 60 -45.34 12.55 -33.06
N THR A 61 -45.69 13.50 -33.93
CA THR A 61 -46.86 14.42 -33.99
C THR A 61 -47.39 15.19 -32.75
N ASN A 62 -47.13 16.50 -32.78
CA ASN A 62 -48.03 17.63 -32.53
C ASN A 62 -49.46 17.40 -31.96
N THR A 63 -49.71 17.86 -30.72
CA THR A 63 -50.85 18.71 -30.27
C THR A 63 -50.57 19.23 -28.84
N TYR A 64 -50.74 20.53 -28.58
CA TYR A 64 -50.38 21.32 -27.37
C TYR A 64 -51.62 21.54 -26.42
N PRO A 65 -51.51 22.09 -25.18
CA PRO A 65 -51.04 21.51 -23.90
C PRO A 65 -52.18 21.47 -22.81
N PRO A 66 -51.90 21.16 -21.52
CA PRO A 66 -51.74 22.26 -20.57
C PRO A 66 -50.56 22.09 -19.60
N GLN A 67 -50.29 23.18 -18.90
CA GLN A 67 -49.05 23.53 -18.25
C GLN A 67 -48.87 22.78 -16.92
N VAL A 68 -47.79 21.99 -16.82
CA VAL A 68 -47.22 21.63 -15.52
C VAL A 68 -45.74 22.00 -15.56
N ASP A 69 -45.40 23.04 -14.83
CA ASP A 69 -44.03 23.46 -14.59
C ASP A 69 -43.39 22.43 -13.64
N VAL A 70 -42.59 21.53 -14.19
CA VAL A 70 -41.82 20.55 -13.39
C VAL A 70 -40.37 21.04 -13.24
N SER A 71 -40.21 22.29 -12.80
CA SER A 71 -38.89 22.88 -12.50
C SER A 71 -38.24 22.36 -11.21
N TRP A 72 -38.86 21.41 -10.49
CA TRP A 72 -38.24 20.79 -9.32
C TRP A 72 -37.41 19.53 -9.63
N ALA A 73 -37.49 19.00 -10.87
CA ALA A 73 -36.79 17.77 -11.25
C ALA A 73 -35.26 17.93 -11.41
N THR A 74 -34.72 19.16 -11.34
CA THR A 74 -33.27 19.40 -11.44
C THR A 74 -32.57 19.57 -10.09
N ALA A 75 -33.26 19.35 -8.97
CA ALA A 75 -32.68 19.45 -7.64
C ALA A 75 -32.51 18.10 -6.92
N ALA A 76 -32.50 16.99 -7.65
CA ALA A 76 -31.75 15.82 -7.20
C ALA A 76 -30.27 16.20 -7.29
N ARG A 77 -29.81 17.04 -6.35
CA ARG A 77 -28.44 17.03 -5.86
C ARG A 77 -28.20 15.57 -5.57
N HIS A 78 -27.62 14.88 -6.54
CA HIS A 78 -27.01 13.59 -6.32
C HIS A 78 -26.06 13.90 -5.17
N GLU A 79 -26.44 13.47 -3.97
CA GLU A 79 -25.49 13.13 -2.93
C GLU A 79 -24.60 12.10 -3.61
N ARG A 80 -23.57 12.58 -4.34
CA ARG A 80 -22.63 11.72 -5.03
C ARG A 80 -22.14 10.80 -3.92
N PRO A 81 -22.40 9.48 -4.02
CA PRO A 81 -21.89 8.54 -3.04
C PRO A 81 -20.41 8.88 -2.88
N GLN A 82 -19.98 9.19 -1.65
CA GLN A 82 -18.59 9.54 -1.42
C GLN A 82 -17.74 8.43 -2.05
N PRO A 83 -16.78 8.77 -2.93
CA PRO A 83 -15.97 7.77 -3.61
C PRO A 83 -15.28 6.91 -2.53
N GLN A 84 -15.72 5.66 -2.39
CA GLN A 84 -15.17 4.76 -1.41
C GLN A 84 -13.94 4.08 -2.01
N LEU A 85 -12.81 4.24 -1.33
CA LEU A 85 -11.58 3.56 -1.71
C LEU A 85 -11.71 2.06 -1.42
N PRO A 86 -11.15 1.19 -2.29
CA PRO A 86 -11.10 -0.23 -2.02
C PRO A 86 -10.32 -0.48 -0.74
N HIS A 87 -10.89 -1.29 0.17
CA HIS A 87 -10.23 -1.66 1.42
C HIS A 87 -9.87 -3.15 1.41
N PRO A 88 -8.63 -3.52 1.75
CA PRO A 88 -7.50 -2.65 2.10
C PRO A 88 -6.87 -1.96 0.88
N LEU A 89 -6.34 -0.74 1.10
CA LEU A 89 -5.55 -0.02 0.10
C LEU A 89 -4.13 -0.59 0.06
N MET A 90 -3.67 -0.99 -1.12
CA MET A 90 -2.38 -1.62 -1.31
C MET A 90 -1.63 -0.99 -2.47
N PHE A 91 -0.32 -0.85 -2.30
CA PHE A 91 0.57 -0.22 -3.26
C PHE A 91 1.79 -1.09 -3.51
N ARG A 92 2.22 -1.13 -4.76
CA ARG A 92 3.53 -1.63 -5.15
C ARG A 92 4.51 -0.47 -5.14
N LEU A 93 5.56 -0.59 -4.35
CA LEU A 93 6.71 0.30 -4.35
C LEU A 93 7.76 -0.31 -5.26
N PHE A 94 8.28 0.50 -6.18
CA PHE A 94 9.35 0.11 -7.08
C PHE A 94 10.50 1.10 -6.95
N ASN A 95 11.69 0.58 -6.67
CA ASN A 95 12.92 1.34 -6.69
C ASN A 95 13.57 1.19 -8.08
N PRO A 96 13.55 2.25 -8.92
CA PRO A 96 14.12 2.19 -10.26
C PRO A 96 15.64 2.04 -10.30
N ARG A 97 16.35 2.24 -9.17
CA ARG A 97 17.81 2.19 -9.13
C ARG A 97 18.36 0.76 -9.15
N ASN A 98 17.71 -0.14 -8.42
CA ASN A 98 18.13 -1.52 -8.25
C ASN A 98 17.11 -2.53 -8.78
N ASN A 99 16.05 -2.04 -9.44
CA ASN A 99 14.91 -2.82 -9.93
C ASN A 99 14.23 -3.69 -8.86
N ARG A 100 14.37 -3.34 -7.57
CA ARG A 100 13.65 -4.03 -6.50
C ARG A 100 12.26 -3.46 -6.34
N PHE A 101 11.33 -4.32 -5.95
CA PHE A 101 9.98 -3.93 -5.60
C PHE A 101 9.56 -4.60 -4.30
N SER A 102 8.61 -3.96 -3.62
CA SER A 102 7.93 -4.49 -2.46
C SER A 102 6.49 -3.98 -2.46
N HIS A 103 5.63 -4.56 -1.64
CA HIS A 103 4.24 -4.14 -1.48
C HIS A 103 4.03 -3.59 -0.08
N ALA A 104 3.17 -2.59 0.01
CA ALA A 104 2.92 -1.86 1.24
C ALA A 104 1.48 -1.37 1.31
N ALA A 105 1.05 -1.07 2.52
CA ALA A 105 -0.23 -0.44 2.80
C ALA A 105 -0.04 0.94 3.47
N PRO A 106 -0.88 1.93 3.13
CA PRO A 106 -0.81 3.24 3.77
C PRO A 106 -1.25 3.11 5.23
N LEU A 107 -0.43 3.64 6.15
CA LEU A 107 -0.85 3.84 7.54
C LEU A 107 -1.71 5.09 7.66
N GLU A 108 -1.22 6.19 7.08
CA GLU A 108 -1.86 7.50 7.08
C GLU A 108 -1.39 8.36 5.90
N PHE A 109 -2.12 9.43 5.66
CA PHE A 109 -1.85 10.39 4.58
C PHE A 109 -1.34 11.72 5.15
N SER A 110 -0.23 11.64 5.89
CA SER A 110 0.32 12.76 6.67
C SER A 110 1.74 13.16 6.23
N ALA A 111 2.26 12.57 5.15
CA ALA A 111 3.58 12.91 4.65
C ALA A 111 3.61 14.28 3.96
N GLU A 112 4.79 14.89 3.91
CA GLU A 112 5.01 16.12 3.12
C GLU A 112 4.78 15.85 1.63
N GLU A 113 4.31 16.86 0.91
CA GLU A 113 4.01 16.74 -0.53
C GLU A 113 5.25 16.33 -1.33
N GLY A 114 5.07 15.37 -2.23
CA GLY A 114 6.17 14.80 -3.02
C GLY A 114 7.08 13.84 -2.24
N LYS A 115 6.82 13.61 -0.95
CA LYS A 115 7.61 12.71 -0.10
C LYS A 115 6.81 11.49 0.37
N ILE A 116 7.53 10.42 0.70
CA ILE A 116 6.96 9.17 1.24
C ILE A 116 7.73 8.70 2.47
N GLY A 117 6.99 8.36 3.52
CA GLY A 117 7.54 7.64 4.67
C GLY A 117 7.56 6.16 4.38
N VAL A 118 8.74 5.54 4.39
CA VAL A 118 8.93 4.10 4.18
C VAL A 118 9.47 3.51 5.48
N SER A 119 8.85 2.41 5.95
CA SER A 119 9.28 1.69 7.15
C SER A 119 10.71 1.13 6.99
N PRO A 120 11.43 0.87 8.10
CA PRO A 120 12.79 0.32 8.03
C PRO A 120 12.87 -1.01 7.27
N LEU A 121 11.88 -1.88 7.43
CA LEU A 121 11.80 -3.16 6.73
C LEU A 121 11.66 -2.97 5.21
N LEU A 122 10.78 -2.05 4.79
CA LEU A 122 10.60 -1.74 3.38
C LEU A 122 11.83 -1.06 2.78
N ARG A 123 12.59 -0.27 3.54
CA ARG A 123 13.86 0.31 3.09
C ARG A 123 14.88 -0.78 2.77
N GLU A 124 15.03 -1.76 3.65
CA GLU A 124 15.91 -2.91 3.42
C GLU A 124 15.45 -3.74 2.21
N ALA A 125 14.14 -3.98 2.10
CA ALA A 125 13.54 -4.70 0.97
C ALA A 125 13.67 -3.94 -0.36
N LEU A 126 13.63 -2.62 -0.36
CA LEU A 126 13.84 -1.78 -1.53
C LEU A 126 15.31 -1.43 -1.76
N GLY A 127 16.22 -1.82 -0.86
CA GLY A 127 17.64 -1.48 -0.92
C GLY A 127 17.89 0.03 -0.92
N ILE A 128 17.19 0.76 -0.05
CA ILE A 128 17.38 2.20 0.16
C ILE A 128 18.32 2.35 1.36
N GLU A 129 19.52 2.84 1.12
CA GLU A 129 20.47 3.15 2.19
C GLU A 129 20.06 4.46 2.90
N ASP A 130 20.14 4.47 4.23
CA ASP A 130 19.96 5.67 5.03
C ASP A 130 21.27 6.49 5.03
N ASP A 131 21.17 7.82 4.97
CA ASP A 131 22.30 8.79 4.81
C ASP A 131 23.26 8.87 6.01
N ALA A 132 23.42 7.80 6.78
CA ALA A 132 24.36 7.78 7.88
C ALA A 132 25.82 7.63 7.43
N GLU A 133 26.11 7.26 6.18
CA GLU A 133 27.48 6.97 5.70
C GLU A 133 27.86 7.62 4.36
N MET A 134 27.47 8.88 4.12
CA MET A 134 28.25 9.75 3.22
C MET A 134 28.94 10.86 4.01
N LYS A 135 29.98 10.47 4.73
CA LYS A 135 31.13 11.32 5.05
C LYS A 135 32.35 10.70 4.38
N ASP A 136 32.62 11.10 3.14
CA ASP A 136 33.94 11.60 2.73
C ASP A 136 33.92 12.00 1.24
N GLY A 137 34.28 13.24 0.95
CA GLY A 137 34.92 13.55 -0.33
C GLY A 137 34.08 14.25 -1.41
N VAL A 138 34.40 15.55 -1.54
CA VAL A 138 34.46 16.34 -2.78
C VAL A 138 33.22 17.17 -3.13
N ASP A 139 33.49 18.47 -3.08
CA ASP A 139 32.86 19.64 -3.68
C ASP A 139 31.80 19.40 -4.78
N GLY A 140 30.66 20.08 -4.59
CA GLY A 140 29.91 20.66 -5.71
C GLY A 140 28.53 20.06 -5.98
N GLU A 141 27.54 20.97 -5.93
CA GLU A 141 26.25 20.89 -6.63
C GLU A 141 25.19 19.93 -6.09
N VAL A 142 24.18 20.51 -5.40
CA VAL A 142 22.74 20.17 -5.45
C VAL A 142 22.37 18.81 -6.08
N ALA A 143 22.76 17.71 -5.44
CA ALA A 143 22.31 16.34 -5.77
C ALA A 143 21.38 15.79 -4.68
N GLU A 144 20.72 16.69 -3.94
CA GLU A 144 19.72 16.35 -2.94
C GLU A 144 18.37 16.15 -3.65
N ASP A 145 18.00 14.92 -4.03
CA ASP A 145 16.61 14.40 -4.17
C ASP A 145 16.44 13.31 -5.25
N GLU A 146 17.35 13.18 -6.23
CA GLU A 146 17.19 12.20 -7.31
C GLU A 146 17.44 10.75 -6.86
N ASP A 147 18.35 10.57 -5.90
CA ASP A 147 18.87 9.27 -5.48
C ASP A 147 17.90 8.40 -4.66
N LYS A 148 16.81 8.98 -4.14
CA LYS A 148 15.85 8.32 -3.25
C LYS A 148 14.42 8.33 -3.76
N LYS A 149 14.23 8.38 -5.08
CA LYS A 149 12.89 8.36 -5.68
C LYS A 149 12.36 6.93 -5.79
N VAL A 150 11.18 6.69 -5.25
CA VAL A 150 10.43 5.44 -5.43
C VAL A 150 9.16 5.70 -6.25
N THR A 151 8.82 4.75 -7.11
CA THR A 151 7.55 4.77 -7.84
C THR A 151 6.53 3.96 -7.06
N VAL A 152 5.43 4.58 -6.69
CA VAL A 152 4.32 3.98 -5.96
C VAL A 152 3.17 3.79 -6.92
N VAL A 153 2.70 2.57 -7.07
CA VAL A 153 1.60 2.21 -7.98
C VAL A 153 0.52 1.52 -7.17
N TRP A 154 -0.73 1.94 -7.30
CA TRP A 154 -1.83 1.20 -6.68
C TRP A 154 -1.93 -0.20 -7.30
N LYS A 155 -2.12 -1.20 -6.44
CA LYS A 155 -2.21 -2.59 -6.88
C LYS A 155 -3.22 -3.34 -6.03
N ASP A 156 -4.26 -3.87 -6.66
CA ASP A 156 -5.13 -4.87 -6.04
C ASP A 156 -4.35 -6.19 -5.94
N LEU A 157 -4.17 -6.69 -4.72
CA LEU A 157 -3.54 -7.98 -4.46
C LEU A 157 -4.59 -8.99 -4.01
N PRO A 158 -4.53 -10.24 -4.52
CA PRO A 158 -5.42 -11.30 -4.08
C PRO A 158 -5.14 -11.68 -2.62
N LYS A 159 -6.15 -12.25 -1.95
CA LYS A 159 -5.98 -12.81 -0.61
C LYS A 159 -5.00 -13.99 -0.65
N GLY A 160 -4.05 -13.98 0.29
CA GLY A 160 -3.08 -15.05 0.48
C GLY A 160 -3.75 -16.30 1.00
N THR A 161 -3.48 -17.43 0.36
CA THR A 161 -3.98 -18.75 0.80
C THR A 161 -2.88 -19.63 1.34
N TYR A 162 -1.63 -19.33 0.98
CA TYR A 162 -0.47 -20.08 1.39
C TYR A 162 0.76 -19.17 1.40
N VAL A 163 1.55 -19.29 2.47
CA VAL A 163 2.87 -18.68 2.59
C VAL A 163 3.84 -19.73 3.10
N ARG A 164 5.01 -19.81 2.46
CA ARG A 164 6.12 -20.65 2.89
C ARG A 164 7.20 -19.77 3.50
N LEU A 165 7.48 -20.02 4.76
CA LEU A 165 8.49 -19.29 5.51
C LEU A 165 9.68 -20.19 5.75
N ARG A 166 10.87 -19.66 5.49
CA ARG A 166 12.13 -20.33 5.78
C ARG A 166 12.78 -19.65 6.98
N PRO A 167 12.93 -20.33 8.12
CA PRO A 167 13.68 -19.81 9.25
C PRO A 167 15.15 -19.58 8.87
N LEU A 168 15.72 -18.45 9.26
CA LEU A 168 17.12 -18.11 9.00
C LEU A 168 18.05 -18.48 10.17
N GLU A 169 17.53 -18.70 11.38
CA GLU A 169 18.32 -19.17 12.52
C GLU A 169 17.91 -20.57 12.98
N ALA A 170 18.82 -21.25 13.67
CA ALA A 170 18.60 -22.57 14.25
C ALA A 170 18.02 -22.45 15.67
N GLY A 171 17.17 -23.40 16.06
CA GLY A 171 16.62 -23.47 17.43
C GLY A 171 15.23 -22.85 17.62
N TYR A 172 14.45 -22.72 16.55
CA TYR A 172 13.07 -22.25 16.64
C TYR A 172 12.12 -23.39 17.01
N ASP A 173 11.54 -23.34 18.21
CA ASP A 173 10.45 -24.24 18.61
C ASP A 173 9.11 -23.80 17.99
N GLU A 174 8.47 -24.69 17.23
CA GLU A 174 7.20 -24.44 16.50
C GLU A 174 6.08 -23.86 17.37
N GLU A 175 6.03 -24.26 18.64
CA GLU A 175 5.02 -23.80 19.60
C GLU A 175 5.19 -22.32 20.00
N ASP A 176 6.41 -21.78 19.92
CA ASP A 176 6.70 -20.41 20.35
C ASP A 176 6.63 -19.38 19.21
N TRP A 177 7.11 -19.71 18.01
CA TRP A 177 7.20 -18.72 16.94
C TRP A 177 5.92 -18.57 16.11
N LYS A 178 5.12 -19.62 15.95
CA LYS A 178 3.95 -19.58 15.05
C LYS A 178 2.91 -18.55 15.50
N ALA A 179 2.50 -18.59 16.77
CA ALA A 179 1.52 -17.66 17.31
C ALA A 179 2.06 -16.22 17.40
N LEU A 180 3.37 -16.06 17.66
CA LEU A 180 4.01 -14.75 17.69
C LEU A 180 4.06 -14.11 16.32
N LEU A 181 4.47 -14.90 15.32
CA LEU A 181 4.48 -14.48 13.93
C LEU A 181 3.07 -14.13 13.46
N GLU A 182 2.07 -14.97 13.72
CA GLU A 182 0.67 -14.70 13.34
C GLU A 182 0.17 -13.37 13.93
N ARG A 183 0.41 -13.15 15.23
CA ARG A 183 0.07 -11.89 15.88
C ARG A 183 0.83 -10.71 15.28
N TYR A 184 2.13 -10.88 15.03
CA TYR A 184 2.98 -9.84 14.47
C TYR A 184 2.54 -9.45 13.06
N LEU A 185 2.23 -10.43 12.20
CA LEU A 185 1.68 -10.23 10.87
C LEU A 185 0.33 -9.51 10.93
N ARG A 186 -0.59 -9.96 11.79
CA ARG A 186 -1.92 -9.33 11.92
C ARG A 186 -1.86 -7.87 12.33
N VAL A 187 -0.88 -7.47 13.15
CA VAL A 187 -0.77 -6.09 13.67
C VAL A 187 0.03 -5.20 12.71
N ASN A 188 1.12 -5.70 12.13
CA ASN A 188 2.10 -4.87 11.42
C ASN A 188 2.04 -5.02 9.89
N PHE A 189 1.42 -6.07 9.38
CA PHE A 189 1.41 -6.40 7.95
C PHE A 189 0.00 -6.42 7.37
N THR A 190 -0.16 -5.81 6.20
CA THR A 190 -1.35 -5.90 5.36
C THR A 190 -1.07 -6.74 4.13
N THR A 191 0.13 -6.59 3.59
CA THR A 191 0.64 -7.30 2.43
C THR A 191 1.94 -8.02 2.78
N LEU A 192 2.23 -9.08 2.04
CA LEU A 192 3.53 -9.76 2.08
C LEU A 192 4.05 -9.91 0.65
N THR A 193 5.36 -9.79 0.46
CA THR A 193 6.05 -10.06 -0.82
C THR A 193 7.07 -11.19 -0.67
N VAL A 194 7.17 -12.07 -1.67
CA VAL A 194 8.20 -13.11 -1.73
C VAL A 194 9.60 -12.49 -1.73
N GLY A 195 10.53 -13.10 -0.98
CA GLY A 195 11.92 -12.65 -0.85
C GLY A 195 12.15 -11.65 0.29
N GLU A 196 11.10 -11.19 0.97
CA GLU A 196 11.24 -10.33 2.15
C GLU A 196 11.66 -11.13 3.39
N ILE A 197 12.37 -10.45 4.30
CA ILE A 197 12.77 -11.01 5.58
C ILE A 197 11.90 -10.38 6.68
N LEU A 198 11.15 -11.23 7.38
CA LEU A 198 10.37 -10.84 8.54
C LEU A 198 11.21 -11.03 9.79
N THR A 199 11.34 -9.97 10.60
CA THR A 199 12.03 -10.01 11.89
C THR A 199 11.02 -9.83 13.01
N VAL A 200 10.84 -10.86 13.84
CA VAL A 200 9.87 -10.89 14.93
C VAL A 200 10.59 -10.99 16.27
N GLY A 201 10.25 -10.10 17.19
CA GLY A 201 10.73 -10.19 18.57
C GLY A 201 10.07 -11.36 19.32
N GLY A 202 10.90 -12.21 19.89
CA GLY A 202 10.55 -13.33 20.75
C GLY A 202 9.98 -12.93 22.11
N ARG A 203 9.27 -13.86 22.74
CA ARG A 203 8.88 -13.75 24.16
C ARG A 203 9.98 -14.19 25.12
N THR A 204 10.80 -15.14 24.68
CA THR A 204 11.89 -15.72 25.44
C THR A 204 13.15 -14.88 25.30
N LEU A 205 14.02 -14.96 26.30
CA LEU A 205 15.36 -14.39 26.20
C LEU A 205 16.19 -15.22 25.22
N ALA A 206 17.06 -14.57 24.47
CA ALA A 206 18.05 -15.23 23.65
C ALA A 206 18.91 -16.17 24.51
N ILE A 207 19.33 -17.30 23.95
CA ILE A 207 20.14 -18.30 24.66
C ILE A 207 21.43 -17.63 25.15
N GLY A 208 21.56 -17.43 26.46
CA GLY A 208 22.74 -16.80 27.10
C GLY A 208 22.74 -15.27 27.15
N GLY A 209 21.64 -14.60 26.77
CA GLY A 209 21.53 -13.14 26.73
C GLY A 209 20.56 -12.53 27.74
N LYS A 210 20.64 -11.20 27.91
CA LYS A 210 19.63 -10.36 28.59
C LYS A 210 18.58 -9.79 27.63
N GLU A 211 18.73 -10.06 26.33
CA GLU A 211 17.88 -9.53 25.27
C GLU A 211 16.85 -10.56 24.82
N LYS A 212 15.76 -10.09 24.23
CA LYS A 212 14.73 -10.97 23.66
C LYS A 212 15.32 -11.68 22.46
N ALA A 213 15.00 -12.96 22.30
CA ALA A 213 15.32 -13.69 21.08
C ALA A 213 14.68 -12.96 19.89
N GLU A 214 15.37 -12.85 18.76
CA GLU A 214 14.77 -12.39 17.51
C GLU A 214 14.58 -13.61 16.61
N PHE A 215 13.52 -13.58 15.82
CA PHE A 215 13.18 -14.65 14.89
C PHE A 215 13.15 -14.05 13.49
N ARG A 216 14.03 -14.52 12.60
CA ARG A 216 14.12 -14.05 11.23
C ARG A 216 13.60 -15.12 10.28
N PHE A 217 12.59 -14.77 9.49
CA PHE A 217 11.97 -15.65 8.50
C PHE A 217 12.08 -15.03 7.11
N LEU A 218 12.70 -15.75 6.19
CA LEU A 218 12.67 -15.41 4.78
C LEU A 218 11.36 -15.93 4.18
N ILE A 219 10.63 -15.08 3.45
CA ILE A 219 9.46 -15.53 2.73
C ILE A 219 9.90 -16.19 1.43
N ASP A 220 9.80 -17.52 1.38
CA ASP A 220 10.30 -18.32 0.28
C ASP A 220 9.34 -18.37 -0.91
N SER A 221 8.05 -18.56 -0.64
CA SER A 221 7.03 -18.65 -1.69
C SER A 221 5.64 -18.34 -1.16
N MET A 222 4.75 -17.89 -2.05
CA MET A 222 3.37 -17.54 -1.75
C MET A 222 2.41 -18.02 -2.83
N LYS A 223 1.12 -18.09 -2.50
CA LYS A 223 0.02 -18.32 -3.44
C LYS A 223 -1.17 -17.40 -3.14
N PRO A 224 -1.89 -16.92 -4.17
CA PRO A 224 -1.76 -17.27 -5.59
C PRO A 224 -0.70 -16.48 -6.39
N GLU A 225 -0.23 -15.34 -5.88
CA GLU A 225 0.79 -14.50 -6.52
C GLU A 225 2.05 -14.38 -5.64
N GLU A 226 3.10 -13.75 -6.18
CA GLU A 226 4.34 -13.42 -5.46
C GLU A 226 4.16 -12.34 -4.38
N ALA A 227 3.00 -11.68 -4.38
CA ALA A 227 2.58 -10.80 -3.30
C ALA A 227 1.09 -11.01 -3.03
N VAL A 228 0.72 -10.99 -1.75
CA VAL A 228 -0.64 -11.30 -1.32
C VAL A 228 -1.10 -10.39 -0.19
N CYS A 229 -2.41 -10.21 -0.10
CA CYS A 229 -3.04 -9.56 1.03
C CYS A 229 -3.31 -10.60 2.15
N ILE A 230 -2.90 -10.29 3.38
CA ILE A 230 -3.05 -11.16 4.56
C ILE A 230 -4.09 -10.64 5.56
N VAL A 231 -4.87 -9.63 5.18
CA VAL A 231 -5.97 -9.13 6.03
C VAL A 231 -7.08 -10.17 6.02
N ASP A 232 -7.58 -10.52 7.21
CA ASP A 232 -8.73 -11.42 7.41
C ASP A 232 -8.48 -12.89 7.01
N THR A 233 -7.24 -13.32 6.81
CA THR A 233 -6.90 -14.69 6.37
C THR A 233 -6.86 -15.73 7.50
N GLY A 234 -7.77 -15.66 8.48
CA GLY A 234 -7.74 -16.53 9.66
C GLY A 234 -9.09 -16.74 10.33
N GLU A 235 -10.03 -17.36 9.61
CA GLU A 235 -11.16 -18.13 10.17
C GLU A 235 -10.85 -19.63 10.14
#